data_AF-H0EA44-F1
#
_entry.id   AF-H0EA44-F1
#
_cell.length_a   1.000
_cell.length_b   1.000
_cell.length_c   1.000
_cell.angle_alpha   90.00
_cell.angle_beta   90.00
_cell.angle_gamma   90.00
#
_symmetry.space_group_name_H-M   'P 1'
#
loop_
_entity.id
_entity.type
_entity.pdbx_description
1 polymer ?
#
loop_
_entity_poly.entity_id
_entity_poly.type
_entity_poly.pdbx_seq_one_letter_code
_entity_poly.pdbx_strand_id
1 'polypeptide(L)' 'MLTQLLPGATVEAAREATGWPLRIADAVEAIHPPTDHELTALRELVAR' A
#
# COMPACT_ATOMS: atom_id res chain seq x y z
N MET A 1 9.00 8.77 1.00
CA MET A 1 9.66 7.80 1.90
C MET A 1 8.72 6.62 2.05
N LEU A 2 9.20 5.39 1.89
CA LEU A 2 8.41 4.17 2.05
C LEU A 2 8.27 3.85 3.53
N THR A 3 7.03 3.70 3.99
CA THR A 3 6.70 3.43 5.40
C THR A 3 5.87 2.15 5.56
N GLN A 4 5.11 1.76 4.55
CA GLN A 4 4.27 0.56 4.60
C GLN A 4 4.25 -0.15 3.24
N LEU A 5 3.99 -1.46 3.27
CA LEU A 5 3.87 -2.33 2.10
C LEU A 5 2.53 -3.07 2.10
N LEU A 6 1.96 -3.25 0.91
CA LEU A 6 0.83 -4.17 0.72
C LEU A 6 1.28 -5.62 0.98
N PRO A 7 0.38 -6.53 1.41
CA PRO A 7 0.69 -7.95 1.52
C PRO A 7 1.28 -8.50 0.21
N GLY A 8 2.44 -9.15 0.32
CA GLY A 8 3.17 -9.73 -0.82
C GLY A 8 4.10 -8.77 -1.57
N ALA A 9 4.10 -7.48 -1.25
CA ALA A 9 5.08 -6.52 -1.79
C ALA A 9 6.39 -6.52 -0.98
N THR A 10 7.51 -6.19 -1.63
CA THR A 10 8.84 -6.08 -1.00
C THR A 10 9.43 -4.68 -1.18
N VAL A 11 10.41 -4.34 -0.32
CA VAL A 11 11.16 -3.09 -0.43
C VAL A 11 11.95 -3.04 -1.75
N GLU A 12 12.49 -4.18 -2.17
CA GLU A 12 13.26 -4.34 -3.40
C GLU A 12 12.38 -4.04 -4.62
N ALA A 13 11.21 -4.66 -4.71
CA ALA A 13 10.26 -4.41 -5.79
C ALA A 13 9.81 -2.94 -5.83
N ALA A 14 9.60 -2.33 -4.66
CA ALA A 14 9.25 -0.91 -4.56
C ALA A 14 10.39 0.00 -5.06
N ARG A 15 11.66 -0.35 -4.77
CA ARG A 15 12.82 0.39 -5.27
C ARG A 15 12.95 0.28 -6.80
N GLU A 16 12.81 -0.92 -7.35
CA GLU A 16 12.91 -1.16 -8.79
C GLU A 16 11.79 -0.45 -9.57
N ALA A 17 10.58 -0.43 -9.01
CA ALA A 17 9.44 0.25 -9.62
C ALA A 17 9.49 1.79 -9.50
N THR A 18 10.38 2.33 -8.66
CA THR A 18 10.48 3.77 -8.41
C THR A 18 11.65 4.36 -9.21
N GLY A 19 11.34 5.25 -10.17
CA GLY A 19 12.35 5.87 -11.05
C GLY A 19 13.29 6.89 -10.39
N TRP A 20 13.31 6.98 -9.06
CA TRP A 20 14.16 7.87 -8.29
C TRP A 20 14.60 7.18 -6.99
N PRO A 21 15.68 7.66 -6.32
CA PRO A 21 16.14 7.07 -5.06
C PRO A 21 15.04 7.09 -3.98
N LEU A 22 14.49 5.91 -3.70
CA LEU A 22 13.43 5.75 -2.72
C LEU A 22 14.03 5.72 -1.31
N ARG A 23 13.74 6.76 -0.51
CA ARG A 23 14.02 6.72 0.93
C ARG A 23 13.11 5.69 1.60
N ILE A 24 13.69 4.82 2.43
CA ILE A 24 13.00 3.79 3.21
C ILE A 24 13.06 4.18 4.69
N ALA A 25 11.97 4.03 5.43
CA ALA A 25 11.96 4.20 6.88
C ALA A 25 12.71 3.06 7.59
N ASP A 26 13.18 3.29 8.82
CA ASP A 26 13.91 2.27 9.61
C ASP A 26 13.04 1.03 9.90
N ALA A 27 11.73 1.24 10.05
CA ALA A 27 10.73 0.19 10.15
C ALA A 27 9.69 0.39 9.05
N VAL A 28 9.44 -0.68 8.28
CA VAL A 28 8.38 -0.73 7.26
C VAL A 28 7.33 -1.73 7.73
N GLU A 29 6.09 -1.28 7.82
CA GLU A 29 4.99 -2.09 8.32
C GLU A 29 4.13 -2.66 7.18
N ALA A 30 3.30 -3.65 7.49
CA ALA A 30 2.28 -4.11 6.56
C ALA A 30 1.07 -3.16 6.59
N ILE A 31 0.54 -2.82 5.43
CA ILE A 31 -0.73 -2.10 5.31
C ILE A 31 -1.86 -3.03 5.80
N HIS A 32 -2.71 -2.51 6.67
CA HIS A 32 -3.91 -3.22 7.13
C HIS A 32 -4.90 -3.43 5.98
N PRO A 33 -5.59 -4.58 5.93
CA PRO A 33 -6.66 -4.76 4.97
C PRO A 33 -7.76 -3.70 5.18
N PRO A 34 -8.46 -3.27 4.12
CA PRO A 34 -9.62 -2.41 4.26
C PRO A 34 -10.67 -3.05 5.18
N THR A 35 -11.36 -2.21 5.93
CA THR A 35 -12.50 -2.62 6.76
C THR A 35 -13.71 -2.98 5.89
N ASP A 36 -14.62 -3.78 6.45
CA ASP A 36 -15.88 -4.13 5.77
C ASP A 36 -16.71 -2.89 5.41
N HIS A 37 -16.68 -1.86 6.26
CA HIS A 37 -17.36 -0.59 6.01
C HIS A 37 -16.79 0.12 4.78
N GLU A 38 -15.47 0.23 4.68
CA GLU A 38 -14.79 0.85 3.54
C GLU A 38 -15.06 0.08 2.24
N LEU A 39 -15.03 -1.26 2.29
CA LEU A 39 -15.33 -2.08 1.12
C LEU A 39 -16.79 -1.94 0.67
N THR A 40 -17.73 -1.83 1.62
CA THR A 40 -19.15 -1.61 1.32
C THR A 40 -19.35 -0.25 0.65
N ALA A 41 -18.82 0.82 1.27
CA ALA A 41 -18.93 2.17 0.73
C ALA A 41 -18.31 2.31 -0.68
N LEU A 42 -17.15 1.68 -0.91
CA LEU A 42 -16.50 1.69 -2.23
C LEU A 42 -17.35 0.99 -3.29
N ARG A 43 -17.94 -0.17 -2.98
CA ARG A 43 -18.78 -0.93 -3.92
C ARG A 43 -20.05 -0.17 -4.28
N GLU A 44 -20.69 0.46 -3.30
CA GLU A 44 -21.85 1.32 -3.53
C GLU A 44 -21.51 2.53 -4.41
N LEU A 45 -20.35 3.15 -4.19
CA LEU A 45 -19.88 4.28 -4.98
C LEU A 45 -19.66 3.92 -6.45
N VAL A 46 -19.05 2.76 -6.72
CA VAL A 46 -18.72 2.30 -8.09
C VAL A 46 -19.94 1.81 -8.86
N ALA A 47 -21.00 1.39 -8.18
CA ALA A 47 -22.23 0.88 -8.81
C ALA A 47 -23.19 2.00 -9.32
N ARG A 48 -22.82 3.26 -9.15
CA ARG A 48 -23.59 4.45 -9.57
C ARG A 48 -23.14 4.96 -10.92
#